data_AF-A0A7S3XKU1-F1
#
_entry.id   AF-A0A7S3XKU1-F1
#
_cell.length_a   1.000
_cell.length_b   1.000
_cell.length_c   1.000
_cell.angle_alpha   90.00
_cell.angle_beta   90.00
_cell.angle_gamma   90.00
#
_symmetry.space_group_name_H-M   'P 1'
#
loop_
_entity.id
_entity.type
_entity.pdbx_description
1 polymer ?
#
loop_
_entity_poly.entity_id
_entity_poly.type
_entity_poly.pdbx_seq_one_letter_code
_entity_poly.pdbx_strand_id
1 'polypeptide(L)'
;FNYKGMINVRHASCLHEGCVKLPYFSYEGEKRGQYCLGHKLDGMVDVLNARCKVPGCTRRPFFNHEGERKAAVCRLHRAEGMVAFNLSQCETAHCGKEASYNLPGLRARRFCASHRLEGMVACRGQDQSLKRAPLRSGSSKRPRKQPA
;
A
#
# COMPACT_ATOMS: atom_id res chain seq x y z
N PHE A 1 -20.41 -4.77 -9.90
CA PHE A 1 -21.80 -4.32 -9.68
C PHE A 1 -21.77 -3.00 -8.94
N ASN A 2 -22.24 -1.91 -9.55
CA ASN A 2 -22.31 -0.58 -8.94
C ASN A 2 -23.80 -0.19 -8.92
N TYR A 3 -24.46 -0.37 -7.77
CA TYR A 3 -25.86 0.01 -7.59
C TYR A 3 -25.95 1.55 -7.59
N LYS A 4 -26.82 2.15 -8.42
CA LYS A 4 -27.07 3.59 -8.40
C LYS A 4 -27.73 3.94 -7.05
N GLY A 5 -27.14 4.87 -6.30
CA GLY A 5 -27.78 5.50 -5.13
C GLY A 5 -27.24 5.13 -3.74
N MET A 6 -26.37 4.13 -3.58
CA MET A 6 -25.69 3.94 -2.28
C MET A 6 -24.44 4.79 -2.20
N ILE A 7 -24.35 5.53 -1.10
CA ILE A 7 -23.21 6.34 -0.73
C ILE A 7 -22.32 5.60 0.27
N ASN A 8 -21.01 5.80 0.17
CA ASN A 8 -20.08 5.27 1.15
C ASN A 8 -20.17 6.12 2.43
N VAL A 9 -20.81 5.61 3.48
CA VAL A 9 -20.95 6.32 4.77
C VAL A 9 -19.70 6.27 5.64
N ARG A 10 -18.75 5.37 5.32
CA ARG A 10 -17.54 5.16 6.13
C ARG A 10 -16.37 6.03 5.65
N HIS A 11 -16.25 6.25 4.35
CA HIS A 11 -15.21 7.08 3.77
C HIS A 11 -15.85 8.33 3.16
N ALA A 12 -15.26 9.49 3.44
CA ALA A 12 -15.68 10.75 2.83
C ALA A 12 -15.69 10.60 1.30
N SER A 13 -16.71 11.18 0.66
CA SER A 13 -16.81 11.32 -0.78
C SER A 13 -16.15 12.61 -1.24
N CYS A 14 -15.89 12.71 -2.54
CA CYS A 14 -15.46 13.95 -3.18
C CYS A 14 -16.46 15.09 -2.87
N LEU A 15 -15.93 16.29 -2.60
CA LEU A 15 -16.73 17.48 -2.30
C LEU A 15 -17.50 18.04 -3.51
N HIS A 16 -17.15 17.62 -4.73
CA HIS A 16 -17.88 18.04 -5.93
C HIS A 16 -19.29 17.44 -5.93
N GLU A 17 -20.28 18.27 -6.25
CA GLU A 17 -21.70 17.90 -6.19
C GLU A 17 -21.99 16.63 -7.02
N GLY A 18 -22.73 15.70 -6.41
CA GLY A 18 -23.08 14.41 -7.02
C GLY A 18 -21.93 13.42 -7.19
N CYS A 19 -20.71 13.74 -6.74
CA CYS A 19 -19.56 12.85 -6.92
C CYS A 19 -19.40 11.85 -5.76
N VAL A 20 -19.55 10.55 -6.07
CA VAL A 20 -19.38 9.45 -5.08
C VAL A 20 -17.97 8.85 -5.05
N LYS A 21 -17.00 9.43 -5.78
CA LYS A 21 -15.62 8.93 -5.84
C LYS A 21 -14.88 9.25 -4.54
N LEU A 22 -13.92 8.40 -4.17
CA LEU A 22 -13.03 8.65 -3.04
C LEU A 22 -12.14 9.87 -3.33
N PRO A 23 -12.02 10.80 -2.36
CA PRO A 23 -11.16 11.95 -2.50
C PRO A 23 -9.74 11.61 -2.04
N TYR A 24 -8.77 11.95 -2.89
CA TYR A 24 -7.34 11.77 -2.62
C TYR A 24 -6.58 13.10 -2.65
N PHE A 25 -7.17 14.12 -3.29
CA PHE A 25 -6.51 15.38 -3.57
C PHE A 25 -6.99 16.48 -2.62
N SER A 26 -6.04 17.26 -2.11
CA SER A 26 -6.26 18.44 -1.29
C SER A 26 -5.05 19.37 -1.40
N TYR A 27 -5.05 20.50 -0.70
CA TYR A 27 -3.87 21.38 -0.63
C TYR A 27 -2.78 20.80 0.28
N GLU A 28 -1.55 21.27 0.14
CA GLU A 28 -0.43 20.81 0.96
C GLU A 28 -0.68 21.07 2.45
N GLY A 29 -0.29 20.11 3.31
CA GLY A 29 -0.53 20.15 4.75
C GLY A 29 -1.85 19.51 5.20
N GLU A 30 -2.81 19.32 4.27
CA GLU A 30 -4.08 18.69 4.59
C GLU A 30 -3.94 17.18 4.82
N LYS A 31 -4.59 16.68 5.87
CA LYS A 31 -4.52 15.25 6.25
C LYS A 31 -5.53 14.37 5.51
N ARG A 32 -6.49 14.99 4.81
CA ARG A 32 -7.59 14.30 4.14
C ARG A 32 -7.73 14.82 2.72
N GLY A 33 -7.99 13.90 1.79
CA GLY A 33 -8.40 14.27 0.44
C GLY A 33 -9.80 14.91 0.49
N GLN A 34 -10.00 15.94 -0.30
CA GLN A 34 -11.28 16.61 -0.50
C GLN A 34 -11.87 16.35 -1.89
N TYR A 35 -10.99 16.19 -2.89
CA TYR A 35 -11.38 15.99 -4.28
C TYR A 35 -10.84 14.67 -4.84
N CYS A 36 -11.60 14.06 -5.75
CA CYS A 36 -11.11 12.93 -6.53
C CYS A 36 -10.23 13.41 -7.69
N LEU A 37 -9.55 12.49 -8.38
CA LEU A 37 -8.66 12.83 -9.50
C LEU A 37 -9.36 13.64 -10.60
N GLY A 38 -10.64 13.36 -10.88
CA GLY A 38 -11.40 14.05 -11.92
C GLY A 38 -11.90 15.44 -11.54
N HIS A 39 -11.90 15.78 -10.24
CA HIS A 39 -12.31 17.09 -9.72
C HIS A 39 -11.16 17.77 -8.96
N LYS A 40 -9.92 17.33 -9.23
CA LYS A 40 -8.72 17.93 -8.67
C LYS A 40 -8.60 19.36 -9.21
N LEU A 41 -8.44 20.33 -8.32
CA LEU A 41 -8.16 21.72 -8.69
C LEU A 41 -6.65 21.96 -8.88
N ASP A 42 -6.32 23.09 -9.48
CA ASP A 42 -4.95 23.56 -9.60
C ASP A 42 -4.32 23.83 -8.23
N GLY A 43 -3.03 23.52 -8.11
CA GLY A 43 -2.31 23.57 -6.83
C GLY A 43 -2.63 22.43 -5.86
N MET A 44 -3.66 21.60 -6.11
CA MET A 44 -3.92 20.43 -5.25
C MET A 44 -2.92 19.30 -5.49
N VAL A 45 -2.64 18.56 -4.43
CA VAL A 45 -1.74 17.41 -4.38
C VAL A 45 -2.44 16.17 -3.84
N ASP A 46 -1.94 14.98 -4.18
CA ASP A 46 -2.39 13.75 -3.53
C ASP A 46 -1.84 13.72 -2.09
N VAL A 47 -2.74 13.78 -1.11
CA VAL A 47 -2.41 13.83 0.32
C VAL A 47 -2.52 12.47 1.01
N LEU A 48 -3.06 11.46 0.33
CA LEU A 48 -3.28 10.12 0.90
C LEU A 48 -2.26 9.10 0.39
N ASN A 49 -1.88 9.18 -0.88
CA ASN A 49 -0.91 8.27 -1.46
C ASN A 49 0.52 8.78 -1.30
N ALA A 50 1.45 7.85 -1.12
CA ALA A 50 2.86 8.19 -1.09
C ALA A 50 3.31 8.78 -2.43
N ARG A 51 4.05 9.89 -2.38
CA ARG A 51 4.68 10.54 -3.52
C ARG A 51 6.20 10.45 -3.39
N CYS A 52 6.87 10.58 -4.53
CA CYS A 52 8.32 10.71 -4.58
C CYS A 52 8.77 11.86 -3.68
N LYS A 53 9.80 11.64 -2.86
CA LYS A 53 10.34 12.65 -1.94
C LYS A 53 10.97 13.86 -2.63
N VAL A 54 11.35 13.74 -3.90
CA VAL A 54 11.90 14.86 -4.67
C VAL A 54 10.82 15.94 -4.85
N PRO A 55 11.08 17.21 -4.45
CA PRO A 55 10.13 18.31 -4.58
C PRO A 55 9.57 18.44 -6.00
N GLY A 56 8.27 18.73 -6.10
CA GLY A 56 7.57 18.85 -7.39
C GLY A 56 7.28 17.52 -8.10
N CYS A 57 7.80 16.38 -7.63
CA CYS A 57 7.53 15.09 -8.26
C CYS A 57 6.22 14.47 -7.75
N THR A 58 5.25 14.29 -8.64
CA THR A 58 3.96 13.66 -8.32
C THR A 58 3.94 12.15 -8.55
N ARG A 59 5.04 11.56 -9.02
CA ARG A 59 5.12 10.12 -9.31
C ARG A 59 5.13 9.28 -8.04
N ARG A 60 4.50 8.11 -8.11
CA ARG A 60 4.53 7.13 -7.02
C ARG A 60 5.96 6.65 -6.77
N PRO A 61 6.41 6.59 -5.51
CA PRO A 61 7.73 6.08 -5.19
C PRO A 61 7.77 4.56 -5.41
N PHE A 62 8.95 4.08 -5.82
CA PHE A 62 9.22 2.67 -6.08
C PHE A 62 10.58 2.21 -5.57
N PHE A 63 11.51 3.13 -5.30
CA PHE A 63 12.86 2.81 -4.86
C PHE A 63 13.12 3.38 -3.47
N ASN A 64 13.96 2.68 -2.70
CA ASN A 64 14.57 3.18 -1.47
C ASN A 64 15.89 2.43 -1.21
N HIS A 65 16.58 2.72 -0.11
CA HIS A 65 17.73 1.94 0.34
C HIS A 65 17.32 0.57 0.87
N GLU A 66 18.28 -0.36 0.90
CA GLU A 66 18.06 -1.70 1.44
C GLU A 66 17.63 -1.66 2.92
N GLY A 67 16.70 -2.51 3.32
CA GLY A 67 16.15 -2.55 4.69
C GLY A 67 15.03 -1.54 4.98
N GLU A 68 14.78 -0.58 4.08
CA GLU A 68 13.72 0.39 4.27
C GLU A 68 12.32 -0.20 4.03
N ARG A 69 11.38 0.14 4.93
CA ARG A 69 10.03 -0.45 4.93
C ARG A 69 9.02 0.25 4.01
N LYS A 70 9.43 1.32 3.33
CA LYS A 70 8.59 2.08 2.39
C LYS A 70 9.43 2.57 1.22
N ALA A 71 8.83 2.70 0.04
CA ALA A 71 9.46 3.39 -1.08
C ALA A 71 9.57 4.91 -0.80
N ALA A 72 10.66 5.53 -1.23
CA ALA A 72 10.92 6.96 -1.03
C ALA A 72 10.95 7.76 -2.34
N VAL A 73 11.53 7.21 -3.41
CA VAL A 73 11.71 7.93 -4.67
C VAL A 73 11.14 7.16 -5.86
N CYS A 74 10.76 7.86 -6.92
CA CYS A 74 10.25 7.23 -8.13
C CYS A 74 11.38 6.68 -9.01
N ARG A 75 11.02 6.03 -10.12
CA ARG A 75 12.02 5.43 -11.04
C ARG A 75 12.97 6.45 -11.67
N LEU A 76 12.49 7.67 -11.91
CA LEU A 76 13.29 8.75 -12.48
C LEU A 76 14.33 9.30 -11.49
N HIS A 77 14.00 9.27 -10.19
CA HIS A 77 14.83 9.83 -9.12
C HIS A 77 15.57 8.75 -8.33
N ARG A 78 15.78 7.60 -8.95
CA ARG A 78 16.57 6.51 -8.35
C ARG A 78 18.05 6.92 -8.37
N ALA A 79 18.68 6.95 -7.20
CA ALA A 79 20.12 7.10 -7.07
C ALA A 79 20.84 5.74 -7.09
N GLU A 80 22.15 5.76 -7.27
CA GLU A 80 23.00 4.58 -7.11
C GLU A 80 22.85 3.96 -5.71
N GLY A 81 22.93 2.64 -5.62
CA GLY A 81 22.71 1.91 -4.37
C GLY A 81 21.24 1.82 -3.90
N MET A 82 20.28 2.44 -4.60
CA MET A 82 18.86 2.25 -4.28
C MET A 82 18.28 1.00 -4.94
N VAL A 83 17.53 0.23 -4.14
CA VAL A 83 16.85 -1.00 -4.52
C VAL A 83 15.36 -0.77 -4.72
N ALA A 84 14.75 -1.58 -5.61
CA ALA A 84 13.30 -1.54 -5.79
C ALA A 84 12.63 -1.97 -4.48
N PHE A 85 11.70 -1.17 -4.00
CA PHE A 85 10.91 -1.49 -2.83
C PHE A 85 10.03 -2.70 -3.13
N ASN A 86 10.35 -3.83 -2.52
CA ASN A 86 9.62 -5.06 -2.70
C ASN A 86 8.63 -5.26 -1.55
N LEU A 87 7.35 -5.04 -1.81
CA LEU A 87 6.27 -5.35 -0.87
C LEU A 87 6.14 -6.85 -0.53
N SER A 88 6.79 -7.69 -1.33
CA SER A 88 6.77 -9.14 -1.24
C SER A 88 8.18 -9.64 -0.98
N GLN A 89 8.81 -9.16 0.09
CA GLN A 89 10.02 -9.80 0.62
C GLN A 89 9.65 -11.10 1.32
N CYS A 90 10.55 -12.09 1.27
CA CYS A 90 10.40 -13.32 2.03
C CYS A 90 10.29 -13.02 3.53
N GLU A 91 9.32 -13.63 4.21
CA GLU A 91 9.05 -13.40 5.63
C GLU A 91 10.08 -14.04 6.56
N THR A 92 10.86 -15.00 6.08
CA THR A 92 11.99 -15.56 6.83
C THR A 92 12.97 -14.46 7.21
N ALA A 93 13.32 -14.40 8.50
CA ALA A 93 14.25 -13.42 9.03
C ALA A 93 15.55 -13.40 8.21
N HIS A 94 16.03 -12.19 7.91
CA HIS A 94 17.25 -11.95 7.13
C HIS A 94 17.23 -12.51 5.70
N CYS A 95 16.06 -12.85 5.15
CA CYS A 95 15.95 -13.25 3.75
C CYS A 95 15.65 -12.04 2.83
N GLY A 96 16.65 -11.59 2.07
CA GLY A 96 16.51 -10.52 1.07
C GLY A 96 15.76 -10.89 -0.21
N LYS A 97 15.40 -12.17 -0.39
CA LYS A 97 14.82 -12.68 -1.65
C LYS A 97 13.35 -12.27 -1.82
N GLU A 98 12.92 -12.09 -3.07
CA GLU A 98 11.50 -11.89 -3.39
C GLU A 98 10.68 -13.13 -3.02
N ALA A 99 9.63 -12.92 -2.23
CA ALA A 99 8.61 -13.90 -1.97
C ALA A 99 7.81 -14.19 -3.24
N SER A 100 7.56 -15.48 -3.47
CA SER A 100 6.80 -15.98 -4.61
C SER A 100 5.89 -17.17 -4.26
N TYR A 101 5.94 -17.65 -3.02
CA TYR A 101 5.22 -18.82 -2.52
C TYR A 101 4.33 -18.48 -1.34
N ASN A 102 3.24 -19.23 -1.21
CA ASN A 102 2.36 -19.26 -0.05
C ASN A 102 1.52 -20.55 -0.05
N LEU A 103 0.66 -20.73 0.94
CA LEU A 103 -0.30 -21.83 0.96
C LEU A 103 -1.31 -21.71 -0.19
N PRO A 104 -1.83 -22.85 -0.71
CA PRO A 104 -2.84 -22.88 -1.75
C PRO A 104 -4.04 -21.97 -1.43
N GLY A 105 -4.51 -21.23 -2.43
CA GLY A 105 -5.63 -20.29 -2.29
C GLY A 105 -5.27 -18.93 -1.68
N LEU A 106 -4.03 -18.73 -1.19
CA LEU A 106 -3.56 -17.43 -0.71
C LEU A 106 -2.72 -16.70 -1.76
N ARG A 107 -3.14 -15.47 -2.08
CA ARG A 107 -2.43 -14.61 -3.06
C ARG A 107 -1.22 -13.87 -2.53
N ALA A 108 -1.17 -13.63 -1.23
CA ALA A 108 -0.06 -12.89 -0.64
C ALA A 108 1.21 -13.68 -0.86
N ARG A 109 2.25 -13.08 -1.44
CA ARG A 109 3.54 -13.74 -1.60
C ARG A 109 4.29 -13.60 -0.27
N ARG A 110 4.56 -14.70 0.42
CA ARG A 110 5.15 -14.69 1.78
C ARG A 110 6.54 -15.32 1.84
N PHE A 111 6.81 -16.35 1.04
CA PHE A 111 8.08 -17.07 1.09
C PHE A 111 8.76 -17.11 -0.27
N CYS A 112 10.09 -17.09 -0.30
CA CYS A 112 10.87 -17.31 -1.52
C CYS A 112 10.99 -18.81 -1.82
N ALA A 113 11.53 -19.16 -2.99
CA ALA A 113 11.71 -20.56 -3.39
C ALA A 113 12.54 -21.38 -2.39
N SER A 114 13.58 -20.78 -1.78
CA SER A 114 14.45 -21.47 -0.82
C SER A 114 13.86 -21.59 0.58
N HIS A 115 12.79 -20.86 0.90
CA HIS A 115 12.11 -20.90 2.20
C HIS A 115 10.65 -21.35 2.06
N ARG A 116 10.35 -22.07 0.98
CA ARG A 116 9.05 -22.68 0.77
C ARG A 116 8.90 -23.88 1.70
N LEU A 117 7.86 -23.88 2.52
CA LEU A 117 7.50 -25.03 3.35
C LEU A 117 6.69 -26.06 2.54
N GLU A 118 6.60 -27.28 3.06
CA GLU A 118 5.77 -28.33 2.49
C GLU A 118 4.32 -27.87 2.29
N GLY A 119 3.72 -28.26 1.17
CA GLY A 119 2.37 -27.87 0.80
C GLY A 119 2.21 -26.45 0.23
N MET A 120 3.25 -25.61 0.21
CA MET A 120 3.17 -24.29 -0.42
C MET A 120 3.29 -24.34 -1.95
N VAL A 121 2.58 -23.45 -2.63
CA VAL A 121 2.53 -23.32 -4.09
C VAL A 121 3.00 -21.95 -4.54
N ALA A 122 3.45 -21.85 -5.79
CA ALA A 122 3.80 -20.56 -6.39
C ALA A 122 2.54 -19.70 -6.56
N CYS A 123 2.63 -18.42 -6.21
CA CYS A 123 1.52 -17.46 -6.35
C CYS A 123 1.41 -16.85 -7.76
N ARG A 124 2.31 -17.19 -8.70
CA ARG A 124 2.26 -16.68 -10.08
C ARG A 124 1.03 -17.27 -10.79
N GLY A 125 0.13 -16.41 -11.28
CA GLY A 125 -1.01 -16.83 -12.10
C GLY A 125 -2.28 -17.27 -11.34
N GLN A 126 -2.41 -16.98 -10.04
CA GLN A 126 -3.64 -17.29 -9.30
C GLN A 126 -4.77 -16.30 -9.64
N ASP A 127 -5.97 -16.83 -9.94
CA ASP A 127 -7.21 -16.11 -10.26
C ASP A 127 -7.47 -14.94 -9.29
N GLN A 128 -7.98 -13.80 -9.81
CA GLN A 128 -8.21 -12.50 -9.15
C GLN A 128 -9.50 -12.44 -8.29
N SER A 129 -10.30 -13.51 -8.21
CA SER A 129 -11.53 -13.64 -7.38
C SER A 129 -11.38 -13.94 -5.85
N LEU A 130 -10.47 -14.83 -5.43
CA LEU A 130 -10.05 -15.14 -4.04
C LEU A 130 -9.62 -13.94 -3.14
N LYS A 131 -10.05 -13.98 -1.87
CA LYS A 131 -9.97 -12.87 -0.91
C LYS A 131 -8.54 -12.63 -0.39
N ARG A 132 -8.16 -11.36 -0.19
CA ARG A 132 -6.98 -10.99 0.61
C ARG A 132 -7.19 -11.48 2.05
N ALA A 133 -6.33 -12.36 2.55
CA ALA A 133 -6.34 -12.73 3.96
C ALA A 133 -6.04 -11.48 4.81
N PRO A 134 -6.72 -11.28 5.96
CA PRO A 134 -6.40 -10.17 6.86
C PRO A 134 -4.97 -10.29 7.34
N LEU A 135 -4.23 -9.18 7.32
CA LEU A 135 -2.97 -9.07 8.05
C LEU A 135 -3.27 -9.35 9.52
N ARG A 136 -2.76 -10.46 10.07
CA ARG A 136 -2.74 -10.66 11.52
C ARG A 136 -1.78 -9.61 12.09
N SER A 137 -2.31 -8.47 12.51
CA SER A 137 -1.62 -7.63 13.48
C SER A 137 -1.58 -8.43 14.78
N GLY A 138 -0.41 -8.96 15.12
CA GLY A 138 -0.14 -9.43 16.47
C GLY A 138 -0.25 -8.23 17.41
N SER A 139 -1.43 -8.02 18.00
CA SER A 139 -1.65 -7.05 19.06
C SER A 139 -0.92 -7.56 20.30
N SER A 140 0.36 -7.16 20.45
CA SER A 140 1.03 -7.22 21.74
C SER A 140 0.28 -6.27 22.68
N LYS A 141 -0.54 -6.85 23.56
CA LYS A 141 -1.25 -6.11 24.61
C LYS A 141 -0.20 -5.51 25.53
N ARG A 142 0.02 -4.19 25.47
CA ARG A 142 0.72 -3.47 26.54
C ARG A 142 -0.13 -3.59 27.82
N PRO A 143 0.43 -4.00 28.97
CA PRO A 143 -0.28 -3.94 30.23
C PRO A 143 -0.51 -2.46 30.60
N ARG A 144 -1.75 -2.12 30.95
CA ARG A 144 -2.07 -0.82 31.56
C ARG A 144 -1.39 -0.76 32.92
N LYS A 145 -0.45 0.16 33.10
CA LYS A 145 -0.08 0.64 34.44
C LYS A 145 -1.29 1.34 35.02
N GLN A 146 -1.82 0.85 36.13
CA GLN A 146 -2.75 1.60 36.97
C GLN A 146 -1.95 2.68 37.70
N PRO A 147 -2.42 3.94 37.76
CA PRO A 147 -1.87 4.91 38.70
C PRO A 147 -2.34 4.56 40.11
N ALA A 148 -1.47 4.84 41.09
CA ALA A 148 -1.74 4.78 42.52
C ALA A 148 -2.73 5.88 42.95
#